data_AF-A0A3L7NCY2-F1
#
_entry.id   AF-A0A3L7NCY2-F1
#
_cell.length_a   1.000
_cell.length_b   1.000
_cell.length_c   1.000
_cell.angle_alpha   90.00
_cell.angle_beta   90.00
_cell.angle_gamma   90.00
#
_symmetry.space_group_name_H-M   'P 1'
#
loop_
_entity.id
_entity.type
_entity.pdbx_description
1 polymer ?
#
loop_
_entity_poly.entity_id
_entity_poly.type
_entity_poly.pdbx_seq_one_letter_code
_entity_poly.pdbx_strand_id
1 'polypeptide(L)'
;MNQTLLLRLSGPMQSWGTGSKLQIRRTDQYPSKSGVLGLLLCAMGVERDRAPAFLVPLVGLEMGVRIDRPGALDWDYHTAGAGGGIRKAEGGIKFTASTKKPETLLSRRQYLLDASFLVALRGDSEAIQMAANALRDPVWPVFLGRKCCVPTEPVFTATGEYPSLKAALEATPFYVDGFVRDGSTEELDAVIEHKPGSHPPENARLVHDVPRTLRNPSHGPRWVVRSKIHAPRTEYSRMNRTEATRARVDYASPQWKSIRKERLNFDHGLCVFCKLPAEQVHHVTYENAGHEQLEDLRSLCCLCHDACTQLEYGGDMQQHRVDPADHNQRELILRQVNLLLTSRRLGRRRAIMETSRLLSVDFLVDAPGVEGETP
;
A
#
# COMPACT_ATOMS: atom_id res chain seq x y z
N MET A 1 1.33 30.26 19.30
CA MET A 1 2.77 30.07 19.03
C MET A 1 2.90 29.27 17.75
N ASN A 2 3.98 29.42 16.98
CA ASN A 2 4.15 28.63 15.76
C ASN A 2 4.82 27.31 16.12
N GLN A 3 4.16 26.20 15.80
CA GLN A 3 4.72 24.86 15.95
C GLN A 3 5.18 24.32 14.61
N THR A 4 6.08 23.35 14.66
CA THR A 4 6.57 22.61 13.50
C THR A 4 6.27 21.14 13.66
N LEU A 5 5.72 20.53 12.60
CA LEU A 5 5.58 19.10 12.41
C LEU A 5 6.70 18.60 11.52
N LEU A 6 7.42 17.57 11.97
CA LEU A 6 8.49 16.91 11.25
C LEU A 6 8.02 15.55 10.76
N LEU A 7 8.23 15.30 9.46
CA LEU A 7 7.82 14.08 8.78
C LEU A 7 9.02 13.45 8.07
N ARG A 8 9.29 12.17 8.30
CA ARG A 8 10.29 11.44 7.52
C ARG A 8 9.60 10.65 6.41
N LEU A 9 9.96 10.97 5.18
CA LEU A 9 9.45 10.33 3.98
C LEU A 9 10.58 9.48 3.39
N SER A 10 10.69 8.26 3.92
CA SER A 10 11.68 7.25 3.49
C SER A 10 10.95 6.01 2.98
N GLY A 11 11.38 5.49 1.84
CA GLY A 11 10.72 4.38 1.16
C GLY A 11 11.55 3.85 0.00
N PRO A 12 11.39 2.56 -0.38
CA PRO A 12 12.11 1.99 -1.52
C PRO A 12 11.75 2.69 -2.84
N MET A 13 10.52 3.20 -2.94
CA MET A 13 10.02 3.96 -4.07
C MET A 13 9.12 5.11 -3.58
N GLN A 14 9.20 6.27 -4.24
CA GLN A 14 8.33 7.42 -4.02
C GLN A 14 7.86 8.03 -5.34
N SER A 15 6.78 8.83 -5.33
CA SER A 15 6.39 9.61 -6.50
C SER A 15 5.60 10.89 -6.21
N TRP A 16 6.19 12.05 -6.50
CA TRP A 16 5.68 13.38 -6.20
C TRP A 16 5.43 14.18 -7.49
N GLY A 17 4.45 13.77 -8.29
CA GLY A 17 4.25 14.33 -9.63
C GLY A 17 3.52 15.68 -9.64
N THR A 18 4.19 16.73 -10.12
CA THR A 18 3.56 18.04 -10.40
C THR A 18 3.39 18.32 -11.90
N GLY A 19 4.24 17.75 -12.77
CA GLY A 19 4.27 18.01 -14.22
C GLY A 19 3.77 16.88 -15.13
N SER A 20 2.85 16.02 -14.66
CA SER A 20 2.41 14.85 -15.43
C SER A 20 1.45 15.18 -16.58
N LYS A 21 1.60 14.53 -17.75
CA LYS A 21 0.71 14.69 -18.92
C LYS A 21 0.17 13.33 -19.36
N LEU A 22 -1.15 13.14 -19.22
CA LEU A 22 -1.87 11.94 -19.70
C LEU A 22 -1.20 10.62 -19.26
N GLN A 23 -0.69 9.82 -20.20
CA GLN A 23 -0.08 8.51 -19.94
C GLN A 23 1.34 8.57 -19.39
N ILE A 24 2.00 9.73 -19.49
CA ILE A 24 3.34 9.95 -18.94
C ILE A 24 3.19 10.61 -17.58
N ARG A 25 3.48 9.84 -16.54
CA ARG A 25 3.39 10.28 -15.14
C ARG A 25 4.79 10.52 -14.58
N ARG A 26 5.25 11.76 -14.55
CA ARG A 26 6.55 12.15 -14.00
C ARG A 26 6.49 12.31 -12.48
N THR A 27 7.65 12.28 -11.85
CA THR A 27 7.85 12.63 -10.44
C THR A 27 8.86 13.75 -10.33
N ASP A 28 8.71 14.59 -9.32
CA ASP A 28 9.74 15.54 -8.93
C ASP A 28 10.80 14.85 -8.05
N GLN A 29 11.94 15.52 -7.87
CA GLN A 29 13.09 15.05 -7.08
C GLN A 29 12.91 15.25 -5.56
N TYR A 30 11.80 15.83 -5.13
CA TYR A 30 11.47 16.02 -3.72
C TYR A 30 9.94 16.09 -3.52
N PRO A 31 9.43 15.81 -2.31
CA PRO A 31 8.01 15.90 -1.97
C PRO A 31 7.36 17.24 -2.32
N SER A 32 6.26 17.18 -3.07
CA SER A 32 5.43 18.36 -3.37
C SER A 32 4.53 18.70 -2.19
N LYS A 33 4.14 19.98 -2.03
CA LYS A 33 3.20 20.39 -0.97
C LYS A 33 1.86 19.68 -1.11
N SER A 34 1.34 19.55 -2.33
CA SER A 34 0.12 18.80 -2.60
C SER A 34 0.22 17.33 -2.20
N GLY A 35 1.37 16.68 -2.43
CA GLY A 35 1.61 15.30 -2.04
C GLY A 35 1.62 15.14 -0.53
N VAL A 36 2.33 16.01 0.18
CA VAL A 36 2.40 15.99 1.65
C VAL A 36 1.05 16.31 2.28
N LEU A 37 0.34 17.34 1.82
CA LEU A 37 -0.99 17.65 2.37
C LEU A 37 -2.02 16.57 2.04
N GLY A 38 -1.95 15.98 0.85
CA GLY A 38 -2.78 14.81 0.49
C GLY A 38 -2.50 13.61 1.39
N LEU A 39 -1.24 13.40 1.77
CA LEU A 39 -0.83 12.38 2.75
C LEU A 39 -1.45 12.66 4.13
N LEU A 40 -1.40 13.90 4.62
CA LEU A 40 -2.03 14.27 5.89
C LEU A 40 -3.55 14.06 5.88
N LEU A 41 -4.23 14.46 4.80
CA LEU A 41 -5.67 14.23 4.64
C LEU A 41 -6.00 12.74 4.58
N CYS A 42 -5.11 11.91 4.01
CA CYS A 42 -5.24 10.46 4.01
C CYS A 42 -5.22 9.92 5.44
N ALA A 43 -4.25 10.36 6.24
CA ALA A 43 -4.15 9.99 7.65
C ALA A 43 -5.38 10.45 8.46
N MET A 44 -5.93 11.63 8.15
CA MET A 44 -7.15 12.16 8.78
C MET A 44 -8.45 11.46 8.33
N GLY A 45 -8.41 10.59 7.32
CA GLY A 45 -9.62 9.96 6.77
C GLY A 45 -10.54 10.92 6.00
N VAL A 46 -9.98 11.99 5.42
CA VAL A 46 -10.76 13.01 4.72
C VAL A 46 -11.01 12.63 3.27
N GLU A 47 -12.29 12.44 2.92
CA GLU A 47 -12.70 12.18 1.55
C GLU A 47 -12.41 13.38 0.64
N ARG A 48 -12.17 13.10 -0.66
CA ARG A 48 -11.79 14.12 -1.65
C ARG A 48 -12.79 15.28 -1.77
N ASP A 49 -14.06 15.03 -1.47
CA ASP A 49 -15.15 16.02 -1.60
C ASP A 49 -15.17 16.99 -0.44
N ARG A 50 -14.74 16.50 0.73
CA ARG A 50 -14.63 17.29 1.96
C ARG A 50 -13.28 17.97 2.08
N ALA A 51 -12.28 17.54 1.31
CA ALA A 51 -10.92 18.05 1.34
C ALA A 51 -10.80 19.59 1.33
N PRO A 52 -11.58 20.38 0.56
CA PRO A 52 -11.42 21.84 0.56
C PRO A 52 -11.50 22.49 1.94
N ALA A 53 -12.41 22.04 2.82
CA ALA A 53 -12.56 22.60 4.16
C ALA A 53 -11.35 22.30 5.07
N PHE A 54 -10.75 21.12 4.92
CA PHE A 54 -9.58 20.69 5.70
C PHE A 54 -8.26 21.22 5.11
N LEU A 55 -8.25 21.56 3.81
CA LEU A 55 -7.07 22.13 3.15
C LEU A 55 -6.79 23.56 3.61
N VAL A 56 -7.79 24.36 3.96
CA VAL A 56 -7.60 25.78 4.34
C VAL A 56 -6.55 25.96 5.44
N PRO A 57 -6.66 25.31 6.62
CA PRO A 57 -5.63 25.45 7.66
C PRO A 57 -4.29 24.85 7.26
N LEU A 58 -4.28 23.77 6.47
CA LEU A 58 -3.06 23.07 6.06
C LEU A 58 -2.25 23.81 4.98
N VAL A 59 -2.93 24.49 4.05
CA VAL A 59 -2.29 25.30 2.99
C VAL A 59 -1.55 26.50 3.60
N GLY A 60 -2.05 27.01 4.72
CA GLY A 60 -1.41 28.10 5.47
C GLY A 60 -0.10 27.72 6.15
N LEU A 61 0.24 26.43 6.25
CA LEU A 61 1.51 25.97 6.82
C LEU A 61 2.67 26.23 5.85
N GLU A 62 3.76 26.81 6.33
CA GLU A 62 5.02 26.94 5.61
C GLU A 62 5.67 25.55 5.50
N MET A 63 6.26 25.21 4.35
CA MET A 63 6.88 23.89 4.15
C MET A 63 8.36 23.99 3.79
N GLY A 64 9.20 23.23 4.49
CA GLY A 64 10.60 22.99 4.15
C GLY A 64 10.83 21.50 3.91
N VAL A 65 11.75 21.17 3.00
CA VAL A 65 12.15 19.80 2.70
C VAL A 65 13.67 19.72 2.72
N ARG A 66 14.22 18.84 3.55
CA ARG A 66 15.62 18.43 3.49
C ARG A 66 15.72 17.12 2.72
N ILE A 67 16.72 17.04 1.86
CA ILE A 67 17.00 15.89 1.02
C ILE A 67 18.10 15.08 1.71
N ASP A 68 17.68 14.10 2.52
CA ASP A 68 18.60 13.22 3.26
C ASP A 68 19.28 12.25 2.30
N ARG A 69 18.50 11.72 1.34
CA ARG A 69 18.98 10.89 0.23
C ARG A 69 18.22 11.29 -1.03
N PRO A 70 18.88 11.80 -2.08
CA PRO A 70 18.20 12.29 -3.29
C PRO A 70 17.52 11.17 -4.09
N GLY A 71 18.01 9.94 -3.96
CA GLY A 71 17.52 8.78 -4.70
C GLY A 71 17.83 8.82 -6.20
N ALA A 72 17.39 7.77 -6.91
CA ALA A 72 17.55 7.62 -8.35
C ALA A 72 16.21 7.65 -9.07
N LEU A 73 16.12 8.34 -10.20
CA LEU A 73 14.88 8.37 -11.00
C LEU A 73 14.85 7.17 -11.95
N ASP A 74 13.72 6.45 -11.97
CA ASP A 74 13.51 5.33 -12.89
C ASP A 74 12.08 5.27 -13.44
N TRP A 75 11.90 4.52 -14.53
CA TRP A 75 10.65 4.38 -15.26
C TRP A 75 10.04 2.98 -15.12
N ASP A 76 8.78 2.95 -14.71
CA ASP A 76 7.93 1.76 -14.73
C ASP A 76 7.09 1.73 -16.02
N TYR A 77 7.19 0.61 -16.75
CA TYR A 77 6.33 0.28 -17.88
C TYR A 77 5.04 -0.36 -17.36
N HIS A 78 3.97 0.44 -17.28
CA HIS A 78 2.79 0.07 -16.53
C HIS A 78 1.57 -0.12 -17.44
N THR A 79 1.17 -1.38 -17.64
CA THR A 79 0.00 -1.75 -18.44
C THR A 79 -1.24 -2.00 -17.58
N ALA A 80 -2.41 -1.73 -18.15
CA ALA A 80 -3.70 -2.08 -17.55
C ALA A 80 -4.60 -2.73 -18.61
N GLY A 81 -5.37 -3.74 -18.20
CA GLY A 81 -6.29 -4.47 -19.06
C GLY A 81 -5.64 -5.56 -19.93
N ALA A 82 -4.41 -5.98 -19.64
CA ALA A 82 -3.63 -6.99 -20.39
C ALA A 82 -4.47 -8.17 -20.91
N GLY A 83 -4.90 -8.09 -22.18
CA GLY A 83 -5.77 -9.08 -22.84
C GLY A 83 -7.26 -9.00 -22.49
N GLY A 84 -7.64 -8.55 -21.29
CA GLY A 84 -9.04 -8.39 -20.86
C GLY A 84 -9.72 -7.07 -21.31
N GLY A 85 -8.93 -6.12 -21.81
CA GLY A 85 -9.39 -4.82 -22.30
C GLY A 85 -9.71 -3.80 -21.20
N ILE A 86 -9.76 -2.52 -21.61
CA ILE A 86 -10.08 -1.38 -20.74
C ILE A 86 -11.56 -1.05 -20.87
N ARG A 87 -12.26 -0.76 -19.76
CA ARG A 87 -13.66 -0.31 -19.82
C ARG A 87 -13.77 1.14 -20.33
N LYS A 88 -14.77 1.41 -21.18
CA LYS A 88 -15.14 2.78 -21.57
C LYS A 88 -15.96 3.45 -20.47
N ALA A 89 -15.98 4.79 -20.48
CA ALA A 89 -16.82 5.57 -19.58
C ALA A 89 -18.32 5.30 -19.82
N GLU A 90 -18.72 5.13 -21.09
CA GLU A 90 -20.10 4.78 -21.48
C GLU A 90 -20.45 3.29 -21.28
N GLY A 91 -19.50 2.47 -20.81
CA GLY A 91 -19.66 1.02 -20.69
C GLY A 91 -19.08 0.21 -21.86
N GLY A 92 -18.89 -1.09 -21.64
CA GLY A 92 -18.25 -2.00 -22.60
C GLY A 92 -16.72 -1.93 -22.61
N ILE A 93 -16.10 -2.84 -23.36
CA ILE A 93 -14.64 -2.95 -23.50
C ILE A 93 -14.16 -2.09 -24.69
N LYS A 94 -13.05 -1.38 -24.51
CA LYS A 94 -12.37 -0.63 -25.56
C LYS A 94 -11.57 -1.60 -26.41
N PHE A 95 -11.73 -1.51 -27.72
CA PHE A 95 -11.03 -2.34 -28.70
C PHE A 95 -10.19 -1.45 -29.62
N THR A 96 -9.00 -1.92 -29.96
CA THR A 96 -8.13 -1.24 -30.91
C THR A 96 -8.77 -1.26 -32.30
N ALA A 97 -8.91 -0.09 -32.93
CA ALA A 97 -9.65 0.04 -34.19
C ALA A 97 -9.07 -0.83 -35.33
N SER A 98 -7.75 -0.95 -35.39
CA SER A 98 -7.02 -1.69 -36.42
C SER A 98 -7.04 -3.21 -36.22
N THR A 99 -6.80 -3.69 -35.00
CA THR A 99 -6.65 -5.13 -34.74
C THR A 99 -7.92 -5.80 -34.22
N LYS A 100 -8.95 -5.03 -33.85
CA LYS A 100 -10.19 -5.48 -33.19
C LYS A 100 -9.94 -6.31 -31.92
N LYS A 101 -8.75 -6.22 -31.33
CA LYS A 101 -8.39 -6.85 -30.04
C LYS A 101 -8.70 -5.91 -28.88
N PRO A 102 -8.96 -6.45 -27.67
CA PRO A 102 -9.13 -5.63 -26.47
C PRO A 102 -7.94 -4.70 -26.25
N GLU A 103 -8.19 -3.41 -26.08
CA GLU A 103 -7.15 -2.40 -25.95
C GLU A 103 -6.51 -2.49 -24.56
N THR A 104 -5.18 -2.49 -24.52
CA THR A 104 -4.39 -2.39 -23.28
C THR A 104 -3.95 -0.95 -23.11
N LEU A 105 -4.25 -0.35 -21.95
CA LEU A 105 -3.76 1.00 -21.65
C LEU A 105 -2.32 0.90 -21.18
N LEU A 106 -1.42 1.55 -21.90
CA LEU A 106 -0.05 1.71 -21.49
C LEU A 106 0.17 3.09 -20.85
N SER A 107 0.74 3.09 -19.66
CA SER A 107 1.26 4.28 -18.99
C SER A 107 2.75 4.10 -18.66
N ARG A 108 3.52 5.19 -18.71
CA ARG A 108 4.91 5.22 -18.26
C ARG A 108 4.99 6.06 -16.99
N ARG A 109 5.40 5.46 -15.89
CA ARG A 109 5.35 6.09 -14.57
C ARG A 109 6.74 6.20 -14.00
N GLN A 110 7.17 7.43 -13.72
CA GLN A 110 8.45 7.69 -13.11
C GLN A 110 8.34 7.58 -11.59
N TYR A 111 9.34 6.94 -10.97
CA TYR A 111 9.49 6.82 -9.53
C TYR A 111 10.87 7.32 -9.10
N LEU A 112 10.97 7.68 -7.83
CA LEU A 112 12.22 7.98 -7.16
C LEU A 112 12.56 6.80 -6.25
N LEU A 113 13.66 6.12 -6.54
CA LEU A 113 14.14 4.94 -5.85
C LEU A 113 15.12 5.30 -4.75
N ASP A 114 15.03 4.60 -3.62
CA ASP A 114 15.92 4.78 -2.46
C ASP A 114 16.11 6.25 -2.07
N ALA A 115 15.00 6.96 -1.93
CA ALA A 115 15.00 8.36 -1.51
C ALA A 115 14.52 8.50 -0.07
N SER A 116 15.08 9.48 0.62
CA SER A 116 14.70 9.84 1.98
C SER A 116 14.67 11.36 2.12
N PHE A 117 13.59 11.86 2.71
CA PHE A 117 13.38 13.28 2.94
C PHE A 117 12.92 13.53 4.37
N LEU A 118 13.35 14.65 4.94
CA LEU A 118 12.71 15.23 6.11
C LEU A 118 11.89 16.44 5.69
N VAL A 119 10.58 16.40 5.92
CA VAL A 119 9.67 17.52 5.67
C VAL A 119 9.36 18.22 6.99
N ALA A 120 9.47 19.54 7.01
CA ALA A 120 9.03 20.39 8.10
C ALA A 120 7.81 21.20 7.64
N LEU A 121 6.69 21.12 8.38
CA LEU A 121 5.53 21.98 8.22
C LEU A 121 5.43 22.89 9.43
N ARG A 122 5.41 24.21 9.24
CA ARG A 122 5.41 25.19 10.33
C ARG A 122 4.24 26.14 10.20
N GLY A 123 3.55 26.40 11.31
CA GLY A 123 2.44 27.36 11.33
C GLY A 123 1.59 27.23 12.58
N ASP A 124 0.28 27.35 12.38
CA ASP A 124 -0.70 27.31 13.46
C ASP A 124 -0.64 25.99 14.27
N SER A 125 -0.65 26.11 15.60
CA SER A 125 -0.48 24.96 16.50
C SER A 125 -1.64 23.97 16.43
N GLU A 126 -2.87 24.45 16.21
CA GLU A 126 -4.06 23.57 16.14
C GLU A 126 -3.99 22.71 14.88
N ALA A 127 -3.64 23.32 13.74
CA ALA A 127 -3.44 22.60 12.48
C ALA A 127 -2.31 21.56 12.58
N ILE A 128 -1.21 21.91 13.24
CA ILE A 128 -0.06 21.02 13.47
C ILE A 128 -0.44 19.84 14.37
N GLN A 129 -1.12 20.10 15.48
CA GLN A 129 -1.53 19.05 16.41
C GLN A 129 -2.56 18.10 15.79
N MET A 130 -3.51 18.64 15.02
CA MET A 130 -4.48 17.84 14.26
C MET A 130 -3.77 16.89 13.29
N ALA A 131 -2.79 17.38 12.53
CA ALA A 131 -2.01 16.57 11.61
C ALA A 131 -1.13 15.54 12.33
N ALA A 132 -0.49 15.91 13.43
CA ALA A 132 0.33 15.01 14.23
C ALA A 132 -0.50 13.85 14.81
N ASN A 133 -1.68 14.14 15.36
CA ASN A 133 -2.57 13.11 15.91
C ASN A 133 -3.02 12.13 14.82
N ALA A 134 -3.44 12.63 13.67
CA ALA A 134 -3.85 11.80 12.54
C ALA A 134 -2.73 10.88 12.03
N LEU A 135 -1.47 11.33 12.04
CA LEU A 135 -0.35 10.50 11.60
C LEU A 135 0.06 9.42 12.61
N ARG A 136 -0.22 9.62 13.90
CA ARG A 136 0.05 8.60 14.93
C ARG A 136 -0.94 7.44 14.83
N ASP A 137 -2.18 7.71 14.44
CA ASP A 137 -3.23 6.71 14.24
C ASP A 137 -4.00 6.99 12.94
N PRO A 138 -3.43 6.63 11.77
CA PRO A 138 -3.98 7.00 10.47
C PRO A 138 -5.23 6.18 10.12
N VAL A 139 -6.31 6.87 9.74
CA VAL A 139 -7.57 6.25 9.33
C VAL A 139 -7.41 5.40 8.06
N TRP A 140 -6.57 5.85 7.12
CA TRP A 140 -6.25 5.12 5.90
C TRP A 140 -4.75 4.88 5.75
N PRO A 141 -4.35 3.79 5.03
CA PRO A 141 -2.96 3.51 4.75
C PRO A 141 -2.25 4.71 4.10
N VAL A 142 -1.19 5.18 4.74
CA VAL A 142 -0.37 6.29 4.30
C VAL A 142 0.63 5.81 3.24
N PHE A 143 0.80 6.57 2.16
CA PHE A 143 1.71 6.22 1.06
C PHE A 143 2.46 7.43 0.51
N LEU A 144 3.64 7.20 -0.03
CA LEU A 144 4.57 8.21 -0.55
C LEU A 144 4.22 8.59 -2.00
N GLY A 145 3.07 9.26 -2.12
CA GLY A 145 2.54 9.79 -3.38
C GLY A 145 1.65 8.82 -4.15
N ARG A 146 2.13 7.62 -4.52
CA ARG A 146 1.29 6.56 -5.11
C ARG A 146 1.04 5.45 -4.09
N LYS A 147 -0.12 4.79 -4.17
CA LYS A 147 -0.51 3.70 -3.24
C LYS A 147 0.49 2.54 -3.14
N CYS A 148 1.27 2.27 -4.19
CA CYS A 148 2.30 1.24 -4.19
C CYS A 148 3.61 1.66 -3.50
N CYS A 149 3.77 2.95 -3.16
CA CYS A 149 4.95 3.51 -2.52
C CYS A 149 4.74 3.50 -0.99
N VAL A 150 5.01 2.37 -0.35
CA VAL A 150 4.83 2.20 1.09
C VAL A 150 6.02 2.84 1.85
N PRO A 151 5.78 3.64 2.90
CA PRO A 151 6.85 4.15 3.76
C PRO A 151 7.59 3.00 4.45
N THR A 152 8.91 3.09 4.57
CA THR A 152 9.74 2.09 5.28
C THR A 152 9.64 2.24 6.81
N GLU A 153 9.27 3.42 7.28
CA GLU A 153 9.14 3.78 8.69
C GLU A 153 7.90 4.67 8.92
N PRO A 154 7.44 4.84 10.17
CA PRO A 154 6.37 5.79 10.47
C PRO A 154 6.68 7.19 9.93
N VAL A 155 5.71 7.78 9.23
CA VAL A 155 5.91 9.11 8.61
C VAL A 155 5.99 10.22 9.65
N PHE A 156 5.33 10.06 10.80
CA PHE A 156 5.43 11.00 11.92
C PHE A 156 6.80 10.88 12.60
N THR A 157 7.56 11.98 12.64
CA THR A 157 8.84 12.04 13.36
C THR A 157 8.67 12.73 14.72
N ALA A 158 8.26 13.99 14.71
CA ALA A 158 8.17 14.81 15.92
C ALA A 158 7.35 16.08 15.70
N THR A 159 6.98 16.73 16.80
CA THR A 159 6.49 18.12 16.83
C THR A 159 7.38 18.93 17.76
N GLY A 160 7.60 20.21 17.44
CA GLY A 160 8.40 21.09 18.30
C GLY A 160 8.32 22.56 17.92
N GLU A 161 8.83 23.42 18.78
CA GLU A 161 8.93 24.84 18.53
C GLU A 161 10.31 25.17 17.97
N TYR A 162 10.33 25.81 16.80
CA TYR A 162 11.57 26.19 16.13
C TYR A 162 11.49 27.64 15.62
N PRO A 163 12.59 28.41 15.68
CA PRO A 163 12.61 29.79 15.19
C PRO A 163 12.31 29.92 13.69
N SER A 164 12.64 28.90 12.89
CA SER A 164 12.44 28.90 11.44
C SER A 164 12.33 27.47 10.89
N LEU A 165 11.86 27.33 9.64
CA LEU A 165 11.91 26.05 8.91
C LEU A 165 13.35 25.52 8.82
N LYS A 166 14.32 26.40 8.53
CA LYS A 166 15.73 26.05 8.46
C LYS A 166 16.22 25.44 9.78
N ALA A 167 15.95 26.10 10.90
CA ALA A 167 16.35 25.61 12.22
C ALA A 167 15.72 24.24 12.55
N ALA A 168 14.46 24.00 12.18
CA ALA A 168 13.80 22.71 12.38
C ALA A 168 14.46 21.58 11.57
N LEU A 169 14.82 21.87 10.32
CA LEU A 169 15.49 20.91 9.44
C LEU A 169 16.95 20.63 9.88
N GLU A 170 17.65 21.62 10.44
CA GLU A 170 19.03 21.46 10.95
C GLU A 170 19.07 20.70 12.29
N ALA A 171 18.09 20.92 13.16
CA ALA A 171 18.06 20.30 14.50
C ALA A 171 17.78 18.79 14.50
N THR A 172 17.17 18.27 13.44
CA THR A 172 16.72 16.87 13.38
C THR A 172 17.83 15.99 12.79
N PRO A 173 18.19 14.84 13.38
CA PRO A 173 19.17 13.96 12.76
C PRO A 173 18.70 13.30 11.45
N PHE A 174 19.64 12.88 10.60
CA PHE A 174 19.39 12.04 9.44
C PHE A 174 20.18 10.73 9.52
N TYR A 175 19.63 9.67 8.89
CA TYR A 175 20.26 8.37 8.92
C TYR A 175 21.35 8.24 7.87
N VAL A 176 22.48 7.69 8.29
CA VAL A 176 23.56 7.27 7.39
C VAL A 176 23.84 5.79 7.56
N ASP A 177 24.33 5.18 6.47
CA ASP A 177 24.85 3.82 6.50
C ASP A 177 26.29 3.85 7.06
N GLY A 178 26.56 3.07 8.10
CA GLY A 178 27.88 2.93 8.71
C GLY A 178 28.08 3.71 10.02
N PHE A 179 29.30 3.61 10.57
CA PHE A 179 29.64 4.17 11.89
C PHE A 179 29.60 5.69 11.87
N VAL A 180 28.92 6.28 12.85
CA VAL A 180 28.84 7.73 13.04
C VAL A 180 29.68 8.13 14.23
N ARG A 181 30.61 9.08 14.02
CA ARG A 181 31.24 9.77 15.15
C ARG A 181 30.21 10.71 15.78
N ASP A 182 30.04 10.59 17.10
CA ASP A 182 29.14 11.46 17.87
C ASP A 182 29.36 12.94 17.54
N GLY A 183 28.27 13.64 17.24
CA GLY A 183 28.28 15.07 16.92
C GLY A 183 28.73 15.44 15.51
N SER A 184 28.99 14.47 14.62
CA SER A 184 29.30 14.78 13.21
C SER A 184 28.07 15.32 12.47
N THR A 185 28.26 16.40 11.71
CA THR A 185 27.24 17.03 10.86
C THR A 185 27.60 16.90 9.39
N GLU A 186 26.61 16.89 8.51
CA GLU A 186 26.79 16.88 7.06
C GLU A 186 26.00 17.99 6.39
N GLU A 187 26.54 18.55 5.31
CA GLU A 187 25.84 19.53 4.48
C GLU A 187 24.87 18.80 3.54
N LEU A 188 23.58 19.13 3.63
CA LEU A 188 22.52 18.55 2.83
C LEU A 188 21.79 19.63 2.03
N ASP A 189 21.23 19.22 0.89
CA ASP A 189 20.34 20.08 0.11
C ASP A 189 18.98 20.22 0.79
N ALA A 190 18.44 21.43 0.77
CA ALA A 190 17.09 21.72 1.21
C ALA A 190 16.34 22.61 0.23
N VAL A 191 15.02 22.48 0.22
CA VAL A 191 14.07 23.31 -0.50
C VAL A 191 13.11 23.91 0.51
N ILE A 192 13.16 25.22 0.70
CA ILE A 192 12.40 25.94 1.73
C ILE A 192 11.40 26.87 1.04
N GLU A 193 10.14 26.81 1.47
CA GLU A 193 9.11 27.73 1.01
C GLU A 193 9.43 29.16 1.45
N HIS A 194 9.37 30.09 0.49
CA HIS A 194 9.55 31.50 0.74
C HIS A 194 8.23 32.12 1.19
N LYS A 195 8.28 32.92 2.27
CA LYS A 195 7.08 33.45 2.92
C LYS A 195 6.27 34.34 1.97
N PRO A 196 4.96 34.08 1.81
CA PRO A 196 4.07 34.95 1.02
C PRO A 196 4.12 36.40 1.51
N GLY A 197 4.17 37.35 0.58
CA GLY A 197 4.13 38.80 0.87
C GLY A 197 5.48 39.50 1.03
N SER A 198 6.60 38.77 1.00
CA SER A 198 7.94 39.35 0.87
C SER A 198 8.46 39.14 -0.55
N HIS A 199 9.27 40.08 -1.06
CA HIS A 199 9.85 39.94 -2.40
C HIS A 199 10.68 38.65 -2.46
N PRO A 200 10.40 37.73 -3.40
CA PRO A 200 11.18 36.51 -3.53
C PRO A 200 12.62 36.84 -3.88
N PRO A 201 13.62 36.16 -3.29
CA PRO A 201 15.01 36.36 -3.69
C PRO A 201 15.24 35.91 -5.14
N GLU A 202 16.31 36.39 -5.78
CA GLU A 202 16.60 36.11 -7.21
C GLU A 202 16.72 34.60 -7.52
N ASN A 203 17.15 33.81 -6.55
CA ASN A 203 17.29 32.36 -6.67
C ASN A 203 15.99 31.58 -6.34
N ALA A 204 14.88 32.26 -6.10
CA ALA A 204 13.59 31.62 -5.86
C ALA A 204 12.99 31.05 -7.14
N ARG A 205 12.38 29.87 -7.03
CA ARG A 205 11.67 29.20 -8.12
C ARG A 205 10.17 29.17 -7.83
N LEU A 206 9.37 29.55 -8.81
CA LEU A 206 7.92 29.40 -8.76
C LEU A 206 7.55 27.94 -9.05
N VAL A 207 6.77 27.32 -8.15
CA VAL A 207 6.24 25.95 -8.33
C VAL A 207 4.73 25.95 -8.13
N HIS A 208 4.02 25.09 -8.88
CA HIS A 208 2.55 24.99 -8.84
C HIS A 208 2.09 23.72 -8.14
N ASP A 209 2.28 23.65 -6.82
CA ASP A 209 2.00 22.46 -6.02
C ASP A 209 1.17 22.73 -4.76
N VAL A 210 0.59 23.93 -4.60
CA VAL A 210 -0.32 24.23 -3.49
C VAL A 210 -1.72 23.70 -3.82
N PRO A 211 -2.25 22.65 -3.17
CA PRO A 211 -3.53 22.06 -3.56
C PRO A 211 -4.70 23.01 -3.28
N ARG A 212 -5.57 23.19 -4.28
CA ARG A 212 -6.86 23.90 -4.12
C ARG A 212 -8.02 22.91 -3.96
N THR A 213 -8.01 21.86 -4.78
CA THR A 213 -9.04 20.82 -4.85
C THR A 213 -8.40 19.48 -5.17
N LEU A 214 -8.93 18.38 -4.62
CA LEU A 214 -8.40 17.03 -4.86
C LEU A 214 -9.25 16.20 -5.85
N ARG A 215 -10.57 16.41 -5.92
CA ARG A 215 -11.45 15.70 -6.88
C ARG A 215 -11.14 16.10 -8.32
N ASN A 216 -11.07 17.39 -8.57
CA ASN A 216 -10.61 17.98 -9.82
C ASN A 216 -9.27 18.65 -9.51
N PRO A 217 -8.14 17.95 -9.66
CA PRO A 217 -6.85 18.44 -9.16
C PRO A 217 -6.52 19.81 -9.73
N SER A 218 -6.39 20.80 -8.86
CA SER A 218 -5.99 22.17 -9.20
C SER A 218 -4.99 22.66 -8.17
N HIS A 219 -3.95 23.35 -8.65
CA HIS A 219 -2.83 23.76 -7.82
C HIS A 219 -2.53 25.26 -7.99
N GLY A 220 -2.33 25.94 -6.87
CA GLY A 220 -1.82 27.30 -6.80
C GLY A 220 -0.30 27.35 -6.76
N PRO A 221 0.27 28.54 -6.99
CA PRO A 221 1.71 28.76 -6.94
C PRO A 221 2.23 28.91 -5.50
N ARG A 222 3.50 28.56 -5.29
CA ARG A 222 4.34 29.04 -4.18
C ARG A 222 5.78 29.25 -4.65
N TRP A 223 6.50 30.11 -3.94
CA TRP A 223 7.93 30.33 -4.17
C TRP A 223 8.74 29.38 -3.28
N VAL A 224 9.76 28.74 -3.85
CA VAL A 224 10.69 27.89 -3.10
C VAL A 224 12.13 28.31 -3.37
N VAL A 225 12.97 28.23 -2.35
CA VAL A 225 14.38 28.59 -2.40
C VAL A 225 15.20 27.36 -2.07
N ARG A 226 16.22 27.08 -2.90
CA ARG A 226 17.21 26.05 -2.57
C ARG A 226 18.20 26.60 -1.55
N SER A 227 18.52 25.80 -0.55
CA SER A 227 19.45 26.15 0.53
C SER A 227 20.33 24.96 0.88
N LYS A 228 21.51 25.25 1.43
CA LYS A 228 22.38 24.27 2.07
C LYS A 228 22.16 24.35 3.57
N ILE A 229 22.00 23.21 4.23
CA ILE A 229 21.78 23.12 5.66
C ILE A 229 22.67 22.05 6.27
N HIS A 230 23.05 22.22 7.54
CA HIS A 230 23.89 21.26 8.25
C HIS A 230 23.05 20.48 9.25
N ALA A 231 23.02 19.16 9.11
CA ALA A 231 22.24 18.29 9.99
C ALA A 231 23.13 17.25 10.69
N PRO A 232 22.82 16.89 11.94
CA PRO A 232 23.57 15.86 12.65
C PRO A 232 23.31 14.49 12.03
N ARG A 233 24.37 13.71 11.91
CA ARG A 233 24.32 12.31 11.48
C ARG A 233 23.85 11.46 12.66
N THR A 234 23.03 10.45 12.37
CA THR A 234 22.73 9.38 13.31
C THR A 234 22.82 8.05 12.58
N GLU A 235 23.28 7.02 13.29
CA GLU A 235 23.30 5.68 12.72
C GLU A 235 21.86 5.25 12.45
N TYR A 236 21.66 4.54 11.34
CA TYR A 236 20.44 3.75 11.23
C TYR A 236 20.52 2.68 12.33
N SER A 237 19.93 2.98 13.49
CA SER A 237 19.62 1.96 14.47
C SER A 237 18.74 1.00 13.71
N ARG A 238 19.31 -0.13 13.29
CA ARG A 238 18.53 -1.32 13.01
C ARG A 238 17.74 -1.44 14.28
N MET A 239 16.48 -1.00 14.27
CA MET A 239 15.52 -1.38 15.28
C MET A 239 15.86 -2.83 15.50
N ASN A 240 16.23 -3.16 16.74
CA ASN A 240 16.26 -4.53 17.15
C ASN A 240 14.88 -5.05 16.74
N ARG A 241 14.78 -5.62 15.53
CA ARG A 241 14.16 -6.90 15.35
C ARG A 241 14.92 -7.67 16.41
N THR A 242 14.38 -7.67 17.63
CA THR A 242 14.16 -8.94 18.27
C THR A 242 13.64 -9.78 17.11
N GLU A 243 14.57 -10.51 16.53
CA GLU A 243 14.31 -11.82 16.03
C GLU A 243 13.59 -12.54 17.18
N ALA A 244 12.31 -12.21 17.39
CA ALA A 244 11.33 -13.25 17.24
C ALA A 244 11.51 -13.73 15.80
N THR A 245 12.56 -14.52 15.58
CA THR A 245 12.56 -15.58 14.60
C THR A 245 11.24 -16.27 14.88
N ARG A 246 10.20 -15.86 14.15
CA ARG A 246 8.96 -16.61 14.08
C ARG A 246 9.44 -18.00 13.68
N ALA A 247 9.48 -18.92 14.64
CA ALA A 247 9.93 -20.27 14.37
C ALA A 247 9.06 -20.76 13.23
N ARG A 248 9.66 -20.91 12.05
CA ARG A 248 8.94 -21.35 10.86
C ARG A 248 8.86 -22.84 10.96
N VAL A 249 7.64 -23.37 10.94
CA VAL A 249 7.42 -24.80 10.82
C VAL A 249 8.04 -25.26 9.51
N ASP A 250 9.01 -26.18 9.60
CA ASP A 250 9.50 -26.90 8.44
C ASP A 250 8.56 -28.06 8.14
N TYR A 251 7.63 -27.81 7.22
CA TYR A 251 6.65 -28.79 6.74
C TYR A 251 7.29 -30.02 6.07
N ALA A 252 8.57 -29.96 5.68
CA ALA A 252 9.27 -31.10 5.11
C ALA A 252 9.90 -32.02 6.19
N SER A 253 10.03 -31.52 7.43
CA SER A 253 10.72 -32.21 8.52
C SER A 253 10.06 -33.55 8.89
N PRO A 254 10.84 -34.56 9.33
CA PRO A 254 10.29 -35.82 9.83
C PRO A 254 9.39 -35.64 11.06
N GLN A 255 9.74 -34.69 11.93
CA GLN A 255 9.00 -34.35 13.13
C GLN A 255 7.59 -33.84 12.80
N TRP A 256 7.48 -32.87 11.88
CA TRP A 256 6.18 -32.38 11.40
C TRP A 256 5.33 -33.51 10.79
N LYS A 257 5.93 -34.37 9.97
CA LYS A 257 5.21 -35.51 9.36
C LYS A 257 4.68 -36.48 10.43
N SER A 258 5.43 -36.69 11.51
CA SER A 258 5.03 -37.54 12.63
C SER A 258 3.85 -36.94 13.39
N ILE A 259 3.98 -35.70 13.89
CA ILE A 259 2.92 -35.06 14.68
C ILE A 259 1.64 -34.83 13.86
N ARG A 260 1.77 -34.51 12.56
CA ARG A 260 0.63 -34.42 11.64
C ARG A 260 -0.13 -35.75 11.54
N LYS A 261 0.59 -36.88 11.42
CA LYS A 261 -0.01 -38.21 11.35
C LYS A 261 -0.67 -38.58 12.68
N GLU A 262 -0.01 -38.26 13.78
CA GLU A 262 -0.52 -38.49 15.12
C GLU A 262 -1.80 -37.71 15.38
N ARG A 263 -1.86 -36.42 15.01
CA ARG A 263 -3.07 -35.60 15.11
C ARG A 263 -4.23 -36.15 14.28
N LEU A 264 -3.96 -36.55 13.03
CA LEU A 264 -4.98 -37.18 12.18
C LEU A 264 -5.51 -38.48 12.78
N ASN A 265 -4.63 -39.31 13.36
CA ASN A 265 -5.03 -40.54 14.02
C ASN A 265 -5.83 -40.28 15.30
N PHE A 266 -5.43 -39.28 16.09
CA PHE A 266 -6.11 -38.86 17.32
C PHE A 266 -7.56 -38.43 17.02
N ASP A 267 -7.77 -37.71 15.92
CA ASP A 267 -9.10 -37.31 15.46
C ASP A 267 -9.83 -38.39 14.66
N HIS A 268 -9.32 -39.64 14.66
CA HIS A 268 -9.86 -40.78 13.91
C HIS A 268 -10.00 -40.53 12.40
N GLY A 269 -9.15 -39.68 11.83
CA GLY A 269 -9.20 -39.28 10.42
C GLY A 269 -10.42 -38.43 10.06
N LEU A 270 -11.08 -37.83 11.05
CA LEU A 270 -12.27 -37.00 10.84
C LEU A 270 -11.97 -35.53 11.12
N CYS A 271 -12.62 -34.66 10.35
CA CYS A 271 -12.61 -33.23 10.54
C CYS A 271 -13.27 -32.90 11.88
N VAL A 272 -12.56 -32.23 12.78
CA VAL A 272 -13.08 -31.89 14.11
C VAL A 272 -14.36 -31.04 14.02
N PHE A 273 -14.47 -30.22 12.98
CA PHE A 273 -15.57 -29.27 12.78
C PHE A 273 -16.84 -29.88 12.15
N CYS A 274 -16.70 -30.56 10.99
CA CYS A 274 -17.83 -31.05 10.19
C CYS A 274 -17.96 -32.58 10.13
N LYS A 275 -17.02 -33.31 10.73
CA LYS A 275 -16.97 -34.79 10.77
C LYS A 275 -16.83 -35.50 9.42
N LEU A 276 -16.59 -34.77 8.33
CA LEU A 276 -16.13 -35.36 7.05
C LEU A 276 -14.67 -35.84 7.17
N PRO A 277 -14.18 -36.72 6.28
CA PRO A 277 -12.77 -37.14 6.29
C PRO A 277 -11.81 -35.95 6.33
N ALA A 278 -10.85 -35.99 7.26
CA ALA A 278 -9.80 -35.00 7.39
C ALA A 278 -8.62 -35.31 6.46
N GLU A 279 -8.17 -34.30 5.73
CA GLU A 279 -7.02 -34.38 4.82
C GLU A 279 -5.92 -33.41 5.24
N GLN A 280 -6.26 -32.40 6.03
CA GLN A 280 -5.39 -31.31 6.44
C GLN A 280 -5.30 -31.23 7.96
N VAL A 281 -4.22 -30.63 8.44
CA VAL A 281 -4.03 -30.30 9.85
C VAL A 281 -3.81 -28.80 9.95
N HIS A 282 -4.61 -28.15 10.79
CA HIS A 282 -4.64 -26.71 11.01
C HIS A 282 -3.94 -26.35 12.31
N HIS A 283 -3.09 -25.32 12.30
CA HIS A 283 -2.47 -24.77 13.50
C HIS A 283 -3.40 -23.77 14.18
N VAL A 284 -3.76 -24.02 15.43
CA VAL A 284 -4.50 -23.06 16.28
C VAL A 284 -3.56 -22.16 17.07
N THR A 285 -2.28 -22.55 17.20
CA THR A 285 -1.19 -21.70 17.68
C THR A 285 0.11 -22.06 16.97
N TYR A 286 1.05 -21.11 16.90
CA TYR A 286 2.42 -21.32 16.43
C TYR A 286 3.46 -21.11 17.54
N GLU A 287 3.04 -21.02 18.80
CA GLU A 287 3.94 -20.78 19.94
C GLU A 287 5.03 -21.86 20.06
N ASN A 288 4.69 -23.12 19.77
CA ASN A 288 5.61 -24.25 19.79
C ASN A 288 6.09 -24.67 18.40
N ALA A 289 6.12 -23.78 17.40
CA ALA A 289 6.52 -24.15 16.04
C ALA A 289 7.92 -24.80 15.99
N GLY A 290 8.01 -25.97 15.35
CA GLY A 290 9.18 -26.87 15.36
C GLY A 290 9.22 -27.86 16.52
N HIS A 291 8.37 -27.71 17.53
CA HIS A 291 8.17 -28.63 18.66
C HIS A 291 6.68 -28.76 19.00
N GLU A 292 5.85 -28.89 17.96
CA GLU A 292 4.39 -28.81 18.09
C GLU A 292 3.84 -29.93 18.98
N GLN A 293 2.86 -29.58 19.81
CA GLN A 293 2.06 -30.52 20.59
C GLN A 293 0.76 -30.86 19.83
N LEU A 294 0.05 -31.91 20.25
CA LEU A 294 -1.21 -32.30 19.62
C LEU A 294 -2.29 -31.23 19.79
N GLU A 295 -2.26 -30.49 20.89
CA GLU A 295 -3.22 -29.43 21.23
C GLU A 295 -3.06 -28.20 20.34
N ASP A 296 -1.88 -28.00 19.75
CA ASP A 296 -1.58 -26.88 18.85
C ASP A 296 -2.26 -27.07 17.47
N LEU A 297 -2.79 -28.28 17.22
CA LEU A 297 -3.24 -28.74 15.91
C LEU A 297 -4.68 -29.25 15.92
N ARG A 298 -5.37 -29.15 14.77
CA ARG A 298 -6.71 -29.69 14.55
C ARG A 298 -6.83 -30.35 13.18
N SER A 299 -7.38 -31.57 13.12
CA SER A 299 -7.65 -32.24 11.84
C SER A 299 -8.87 -31.65 11.16
N LEU A 300 -8.73 -31.23 9.90
CA LEU A 300 -9.80 -30.62 9.12
C LEU A 300 -9.89 -31.24 7.72
N CYS A 301 -11.09 -31.23 7.15
CA CYS A 301 -11.25 -31.44 5.71
C CYS A 301 -10.77 -30.19 4.95
N CYS A 302 -10.41 -30.34 3.68
CA CYS A 302 -9.88 -29.24 2.87
C CYS A 302 -10.78 -27.98 2.88
N LEU A 303 -12.10 -28.16 2.82
CA LEU A 303 -13.04 -27.02 2.82
C LEU A 303 -13.06 -26.25 4.15
N CYS A 304 -13.06 -26.96 5.29
CA CYS A 304 -13.04 -26.32 6.60
C CYS A 304 -11.69 -25.68 6.90
N HIS A 305 -10.60 -26.29 6.45
CA HIS A 305 -9.27 -25.71 6.51
C HIS A 305 -9.18 -24.40 5.72
N ASP A 306 -9.65 -24.39 4.47
CA ASP A 306 -9.68 -23.18 3.64
C ASP A 306 -10.55 -22.07 4.26
N ALA A 307 -11.67 -22.43 4.90
CA ALA A 307 -12.51 -21.48 5.60
C ALA A 307 -11.79 -20.83 6.79
N CYS A 308 -11.11 -21.62 7.63
CA CYS A 308 -10.37 -21.10 8.78
C CYS A 308 -9.22 -20.20 8.33
N THR A 309 -8.42 -20.65 7.35
CA THR A 309 -7.30 -19.85 6.80
C THR A 309 -7.75 -18.53 6.19
N GLN A 310 -8.89 -18.48 5.48
CA GLN A 310 -9.40 -17.22 4.95
C GLN A 310 -9.90 -16.25 6.01
N LEU A 311 -10.48 -16.75 7.10
CA LEU A 311 -10.85 -15.90 8.23
C LEU A 311 -9.62 -15.27 8.88
N GLU A 312 -8.51 -16.00 8.96
CA GLU A 312 -7.24 -15.48 9.49
C GLU A 312 -6.60 -14.40 8.60
N TYR A 313 -6.63 -14.56 7.28
CA TYR A 313 -6.13 -13.53 6.36
C TYR A 313 -6.93 -12.22 6.44
N GLY A 314 -8.16 -12.28 6.95
CA GLY A 314 -9.01 -11.10 7.18
C GLY A 314 -8.84 -10.46 8.57
N GLY A 315 -8.05 -11.05 9.48
CA GLY A 315 -7.87 -10.61 10.87
C GLY A 315 -6.43 -10.22 11.23
N ASP A 316 -6.17 -10.00 12.52
CA ASP A 316 -4.82 -9.77 13.04
C ASP A 316 -4.06 -11.10 13.13
N MET A 317 -2.99 -11.25 12.36
CA MET A 317 -2.19 -12.49 12.25
C MET A 317 -1.27 -12.68 13.48
N GLN A 318 -1.87 -12.75 14.66
CA GLN A 318 -1.19 -13.03 15.92
C GLN A 318 -0.86 -14.53 16.06
N GLN A 319 -0.21 -14.91 17.16
CA GLN A 319 0.22 -16.29 17.43
C GLN A 319 -0.95 -17.26 17.63
N HIS A 320 -2.08 -16.78 18.17
CA HIS A 320 -3.32 -17.55 18.30
C HIS A 320 -4.19 -17.39 17.07
N ARG A 321 -4.58 -18.53 16.51
CA ARG A 321 -5.31 -18.66 15.26
C ARG A 321 -6.76 -19.08 15.50
N VAL A 322 -7.54 -19.11 14.43
CA VAL A 322 -8.93 -19.56 14.48
C VAL A 322 -8.94 -21.02 14.94
N ASP A 323 -9.59 -21.30 16.07
CA ASP A 323 -9.75 -22.67 16.58
C ASP A 323 -11.11 -23.23 16.15
N PRO A 324 -11.17 -24.18 15.22
CA PRO A 324 -12.42 -24.81 14.79
C PRO A 324 -13.11 -25.65 15.87
N ALA A 325 -12.44 -25.96 16.98
CA ALA A 325 -13.04 -26.61 18.14
C ALA A 325 -13.71 -25.62 19.11
N ASP A 326 -13.41 -24.32 19.00
CA ASP A 326 -14.04 -23.28 19.83
C ASP A 326 -15.50 -23.05 19.39
N HIS A 327 -16.42 -23.27 20.32
CA HIS A 327 -17.85 -23.09 20.10
C HIS A 327 -18.22 -21.66 19.72
N ASN A 328 -17.50 -20.66 20.23
CA ASN A 328 -17.76 -19.24 19.96
C ASN A 328 -17.47 -18.87 18.50
N GLN A 329 -16.55 -19.60 17.85
CA GLN A 329 -16.12 -19.33 16.47
C GLN A 329 -16.94 -20.12 15.44
N ARG A 330 -17.80 -21.03 15.90
CA ARG A 330 -18.51 -21.99 15.04
C ARG A 330 -19.39 -21.33 13.98
N GLU A 331 -20.19 -20.34 14.35
CA GLU A 331 -21.09 -19.65 13.41
C GLU A 331 -20.32 -18.91 12.31
N LEU A 332 -19.20 -18.28 12.69
CA LEU A 332 -18.32 -17.56 11.78
C LEU A 332 -17.71 -18.52 10.74
N ILE A 333 -17.17 -19.65 11.19
CA ILE A 333 -16.59 -20.67 10.32
C ILE A 333 -17.66 -21.27 9.40
N LEU A 334 -18.87 -21.58 9.92
CA LEU A 334 -19.98 -22.08 9.10
C LEU A 334 -20.36 -21.10 7.99
N ARG A 335 -20.43 -19.80 8.30
CA ARG A 335 -20.73 -18.76 7.32
C ARG A 335 -19.67 -18.73 6.22
N GLN A 336 -18.39 -18.82 6.57
CA GLN A 336 -17.31 -18.83 5.59
C GLN A 336 -17.29 -20.10 4.73
N VAL A 337 -17.53 -21.27 5.34
CA VAL A 337 -17.69 -22.54 4.61
C VAL A 337 -18.83 -22.43 3.59
N ASN A 338 -19.96 -21.85 3.97
CA ASN A 338 -21.08 -21.63 3.05
C ASN A 338 -20.68 -20.72 1.89
N LEU A 339 -20.00 -19.60 2.14
CA LEU A 339 -19.50 -18.69 1.09
C LEU A 339 -18.54 -19.39 0.11
N LEU A 340 -17.67 -20.26 0.62
CA LEU A 340 -16.77 -21.06 -0.21
C LEU A 340 -17.52 -22.06 -1.09
N LEU A 341 -18.56 -22.69 -0.55
CA LEU A 341 -19.42 -23.58 -1.33
C LEU A 341 -20.19 -22.83 -2.43
N THR A 342 -20.75 -21.65 -2.14
CA THR A 342 -21.47 -20.86 -3.15
C THR A 342 -20.53 -20.37 -4.25
N SER A 343 -19.35 -19.87 -3.89
CA SER A 343 -18.36 -19.39 -4.86
C SER A 343 -17.81 -20.52 -5.75
N ARG A 344 -17.49 -21.70 -5.17
CA ARG A 344 -17.07 -22.89 -5.94
C ARG A 344 -18.18 -23.40 -6.87
N ARG A 345 -19.44 -23.37 -6.43
CA ARG A 345 -20.60 -23.72 -7.28
C ARG A 345 -20.77 -22.76 -8.46
N LEU A 346 -20.59 -21.46 -8.23
CA LEU A 346 -20.63 -20.44 -9.29
C LEU A 346 -19.47 -20.56 -10.28
N GLY A 347 -18.26 -20.90 -9.79
CA GLY A 347 -17.09 -21.20 -10.61
C GLY A 347 -17.29 -22.42 -11.51
N ARG A 348 -17.80 -23.54 -10.97
CA ARG A 348 -18.18 -24.72 -11.77
C ARG A 348 -19.30 -24.41 -12.76
N ARG A 349 -20.33 -23.65 -12.38
CA ARG A 349 -21.39 -23.22 -13.32
C ARG A 349 -20.83 -22.35 -14.45
N ARG A 350 -19.92 -21.41 -14.15
CA ARG A 350 -19.23 -20.62 -15.18
C ARG A 350 -18.40 -21.51 -16.09
N ALA A 351 -17.58 -22.41 -15.54
CA ALA A 351 -16.78 -23.33 -16.34
C ALA A 351 -17.64 -24.23 -17.24
N ILE A 352 -18.76 -24.77 -16.72
CA ILE A 352 -19.73 -25.56 -17.51
C ILE A 352 -20.37 -24.72 -18.62
N MET A 353 -20.76 -23.47 -18.34
CA MET A 353 -21.29 -22.55 -19.36
C MET A 353 -20.23 -22.20 -20.40
N GLU A 354 -18.97 -22.03 -20.00
CA GLU A 354 -17.86 -21.70 -20.88
C GLU A 354 -17.50 -22.88 -21.80
N THR A 355 -17.45 -24.11 -21.26
CA THR A 355 -17.32 -25.33 -22.07
C THR A 355 -18.51 -25.55 -22.99
N SER A 356 -19.74 -25.24 -22.56
CA SER A 356 -20.93 -25.33 -23.41
C SER A 356 -20.89 -24.32 -24.55
N ARG A 357 -20.32 -23.13 -24.30
CA ARG A 357 -20.14 -22.07 -25.30
C ARG A 357 -19.04 -22.39 -26.31
N LEU A 358 -18.03 -23.16 -25.91
CA LEU A 358 -16.96 -23.66 -26.79
C LEU A 358 -17.44 -24.83 -27.66
N LEU A 359 -18.32 -25.69 -27.14
CA LEU A 359 -18.90 -26.81 -27.87
C LEU A 359 -20.03 -26.42 -28.83
N SER A 360 -20.61 -25.22 -28.69
CA SER A 360 -21.70 -24.75 -29.55
C SER A 360 -21.25 -24.06 -30.84
N VAL A 361 -19.96 -24.04 -31.17
CA VAL A 361 -19.41 -23.28 -32.31
C VAL A 361 -19.32 -24.10 -33.60
N ASP A 362 -19.36 -25.44 -33.56
CA ASP A 362 -19.08 -26.31 -34.73
C ASP A 362 -20.26 -27.18 -35.21
N PHE A 363 -21.50 -26.69 -35.17
CA PHE A 363 -22.67 -27.48 -35.64
C PHE A 363 -23.50 -26.86 -36.78
N LEU A 364 -23.06 -25.76 -37.39
CA LEU A 364 -23.83 -25.07 -38.44
C LEU A 364 -23.04 -24.66 -39.69
N VAL A 365 -21.90 -25.31 -39.97
CA VAL A 365 -21.20 -25.13 -41.24
C VAL A 365 -20.85 -26.50 -41.81
N ASP A 366 -21.85 -27.15 -42.40
CA ASP A 366 -21.69 -28.06 -43.55
C ASP A 366 -23.06 -28.61 -43.94
N ALA A 367 -23.78 -27.86 -44.78
CA ALA A 367 -24.84 -28.41 -45.61
C ALA A 367 -24.44 -28.13 -47.08
N PRO A 368 -24.16 -29.16 -47.89
CA PRO A 368 -23.79 -28.98 -49.28
C PRO A 368 -24.99 -28.51 -50.10
N GLY A 369 -24.70 -27.64 -51.08
CA GLY A 369 -25.68 -26.94 -51.89
C GLY A 369 -26.62 -27.84 -52.69
N VAL A 370 -27.83 -27.31 -52.90
CA VAL A 370 -28.76 -27.80 -53.91
C VAL A 370 -29.17 -26.59 -54.76
N GLU A 371 -28.85 -26.70 -56.04
CA GLU A 371 -29.27 -25.82 -57.13
C GLU A 371 -30.79 -25.83 -57.30
N GLY A 372 -31.36 -24.74 -57.86
CA GLY A 372 -32.58 -24.86 -58.64
C GLY A 372 -33.68 -23.82 -58.43
N GLU A 373 -33.82 -22.97 -59.44
CA GLU A 373 -35.08 -22.52 -60.07
C GLU A 373 -35.94 -21.41 -59.40
N THR A 374 -35.87 -20.28 -60.09
CA THR A 374 -36.87 -19.21 -60.24
C THR A 374 -38.26 -19.72 -60.66
N PRO A 375 -39.30 -18.93 -60.40
CA PRO A 375 -39.94 -18.20 -61.50
C PRO A 375 -39.80 -16.68 -61.39
#